data_AF-A0A970CZ94-F1
#
_entry.id   AF-A0A970CZ94-F1
#
_cell.length_a   1.000
_cell.length_b   1.000
_cell.length_c   1.000
_cell.angle_alpha   90.00
_cell.angle_beta   90.00
_cell.angle_gamma   90.00
#
_symmetry.space_group_name_H-M   'P 1'
#
loop_
_entity.id
_entity.type
_entity.pdbx_description
1 polymer ?
#
loop_
_entity_poly.entity_id
_entity_poly.type
_entity_poly.pdbx_seq_one_letter_code
_entity_poly.pdbx_strand_id
1 'polypeptide(L)'
;MKKKLLALTFVMTLLLMSCSGSSFTEGSPSEAVDKFFTAMSKQDYELAEEVSDGGEDFPESDEEKNLYVMMLKHLTWDIKNEEIDGNNATVSVEVKNKIIPQAFENALAIALNEKANKGISEEETGKLFIESLPQTIEEADFKTTDLTLSLKNEGDKWIIDRTDEVMMAIFGNDPEGLPMPEDEE
;
A
#
# COMPACT_ATOMS: atom_id res chain seq x y z
N MET A 1 -27.72 -33.62 -54.92
CA MET A 1 -27.10 -32.27 -54.84
C MET A 1 -26.13 -32.24 -53.66
N LYS A 2 -24.88 -31.91 -53.97
CA LYS A 2 -23.75 -31.38 -53.17
C LYS A 2 -23.91 -31.23 -51.63
N LYS A 3 -22.98 -31.89 -50.89
CA LYS A 3 -22.10 -31.44 -49.77
C LYS A 3 -22.69 -30.45 -48.74
N LYS A 4 -22.54 -30.59 -47.41
CA LYS A 4 -21.27 -30.68 -46.62
C LYS A 4 -21.56 -31.07 -45.16
N LEU A 5 -20.59 -31.76 -44.54
CA LEU A 5 -20.29 -31.75 -43.10
C LEU A 5 -20.26 -30.33 -42.51
N LEU A 6 -20.69 -30.15 -41.26
CA LEU A 6 -19.78 -29.76 -40.18
C LEU A 6 -20.44 -29.93 -38.81
N ALA A 7 -19.79 -30.69 -37.92
CA ALA A 7 -20.01 -30.64 -36.50
C ALA A 7 -19.58 -29.27 -35.95
N LEU A 8 -20.33 -28.71 -35.00
CA LEU A 8 -19.77 -27.69 -34.11
C LEU A 8 -20.45 -27.79 -32.74
N THR A 9 -19.85 -28.62 -31.91
CA THR A 9 -19.88 -28.54 -30.45
C THR A 9 -19.46 -27.13 -30.05
N PHE A 10 -20.35 -26.34 -29.45
CA PHE A 10 -19.98 -25.09 -28.78
C PHE A 10 -20.36 -25.20 -27.30
N VAL A 11 -19.51 -25.95 -26.59
CA VAL A 11 -18.97 -25.66 -25.26
C VAL A 11 -19.71 -24.55 -24.51
N MET A 12 -20.73 -24.94 -23.76
CA MET A 12 -21.31 -24.18 -22.65
C MET A 12 -20.38 -24.29 -21.44
N THR A 13 -19.20 -23.68 -21.56
CA THR A 13 -18.21 -23.59 -20.49
C THR A 13 -17.58 -22.19 -20.52
N LEU A 14 -18.34 -21.18 -20.11
CA LEU A 14 -17.79 -19.93 -19.58
C LEU A 14 -18.32 -19.79 -18.15
N LEU A 15 -17.72 -20.56 -17.25
CA LEU A 15 -17.93 -20.48 -15.81
C LEU A 15 -16.61 -20.30 -15.04
N LEU A 16 -15.54 -19.83 -15.69
CA LEU A 16 -14.27 -19.53 -15.04
C LEU A 16 -13.59 -18.32 -15.70
N MET A 17 -14.06 -17.11 -15.36
CA MET A 17 -13.21 -15.92 -15.27
C MET A 17 -13.37 -15.35 -13.87
N SER A 18 -12.90 -16.12 -12.89
CA SER A 18 -12.54 -15.60 -11.57
C SER A 18 -11.11 -15.08 -11.70
N CYS A 19 -10.94 -13.93 -12.33
CA CYS A 19 -9.83 -13.05 -12.04
C CYS A 19 -10.38 -12.03 -11.03
N SER A 20 -9.64 -11.79 -9.96
CA SER A 20 -9.86 -10.81 -8.91
C SER A 20 -9.77 -9.37 -9.44
N GLY A 21 -10.57 -9.04 -10.46
CA GLY A 21 -10.72 -7.70 -11.02
C GLY A 21 -12.03 -7.13 -10.53
N SER A 22 -11.95 -6.35 -9.46
CA SER A 22 -13.01 -5.45 -9.03
C SER A 22 -13.37 -4.54 -10.22
N SER A 23 -14.56 -4.76 -10.80
CA SER A 23 -15.02 -4.01 -11.95
C SER A 23 -15.62 -2.68 -11.48
N PHE A 24 -14.76 -1.68 -11.28
CA PHE A 24 -15.19 -0.32 -10.98
C PHE A 24 -15.70 0.37 -12.25
N THR A 25 -16.64 1.30 -12.07
CA THR A 25 -17.03 2.21 -13.15
C THR A 25 -15.87 3.13 -13.46
N GLU A 26 -15.51 3.22 -14.74
CA GLU A 26 -14.47 4.13 -15.23
C GLU A 26 -14.78 5.58 -14.81
N GLY A 27 -13.79 6.26 -14.22
CA GLY A 27 -13.90 7.61 -13.65
C GLY A 27 -14.53 7.71 -12.26
N SER A 28 -14.70 6.59 -11.53
CA SER A 28 -15.26 6.61 -10.16
C SER A 28 -14.22 6.96 -9.08
N PRO A 29 -14.65 7.49 -7.91
CA PRO A 29 -13.79 7.63 -6.74
C PRO A 29 -13.10 6.32 -6.34
N SER A 30 -13.81 5.20 -6.41
CA SER A 30 -13.29 3.85 -6.10
C SER A 30 -12.17 3.44 -7.04
N GLU A 31 -12.25 3.79 -8.33
CA GLU A 31 -11.16 3.55 -9.26
C GLU A 31 -9.92 4.38 -8.92
N ALA A 32 -10.08 5.64 -8.49
CA ALA A 32 -8.95 6.46 -8.05
C ALA A 32 -8.28 5.86 -6.80
N VAL A 33 -9.07 5.39 -5.83
CA VAL A 33 -8.57 4.68 -4.65
C VAL A 33 -7.82 3.39 -5.04
N ASP A 34 -8.38 2.59 -5.93
CA ASP A 34 -7.74 1.36 -6.39
C ASP A 34 -6.43 1.64 -7.15
N LYS A 35 -6.40 2.69 -7.99
CA LYS A 35 -5.18 3.16 -8.66
C LYS A 35 -4.12 3.60 -7.66
N PHE A 36 -4.51 4.36 -6.64
CA PHE A 36 -3.58 4.81 -5.61
C PHE A 36 -2.94 3.65 -4.86
N PHE A 37 -3.72 2.73 -4.30
CA PHE A 37 -3.13 1.59 -3.59
C PHE A 37 -2.38 0.64 -4.52
N THR A 38 -2.82 0.49 -5.78
CA THR A 38 -2.06 -0.22 -6.82
C THR A 38 -0.71 0.45 -7.07
N ALA A 39 -0.70 1.77 -7.18
CA ALA A 39 0.51 2.56 -7.39
C ALA A 39 1.46 2.40 -6.21
N MET A 40 0.97 2.49 -4.97
CA MET A 40 1.75 2.24 -3.77
C MET A 40 2.35 0.84 -3.73
N SER A 41 1.55 -0.20 -4.01
CA SER A 41 2.00 -1.59 -4.02
C SER A 41 3.02 -1.88 -5.12
N LYS A 42 2.88 -1.24 -6.29
CA LYS A 42 3.79 -1.39 -7.45
C LYS A 42 4.92 -0.36 -7.48
N GLN A 43 4.94 0.58 -6.54
CA GLN A 43 5.91 1.68 -6.46
C GLN A 43 5.87 2.62 -7.66
N ASP A 44 4.68 2.81 -8.22
CA ASP A 44 4.43 3.78 -9.28
C ASP A 44 4.15 5.14 -8.65
N TYR A 45 5.17 5.78 -8.08
CA TYR A 45 5.01 7.03 -7.33
C TYR A 45 4.49 8.17 -8.21
N GLU A 46 4.82 8.17 -9.50
CA GLU A 46 4.25 9.11 -10.47
C GLU A 46 2.72 8.97 -10.55
N LEU A 47 2.21 7.74 -10.66
CA LEU A 47 0.77 7.50 -10.63
C LEU A 47 0.15 7.82 -9.27
N ALA A 48 0.85 7.54 -8.17
CA ALA A 48 0.36 7.84 -6.83
C ALA A 48 0.20 9.35 -6.62
N GLU A 49 1.14 10.16 -7.08
CA GLU A 49 1.05 11.64 -7.11
C GLU A 49 -0.03 12.14 -8.08
N GLU A 50 -0.26 11.45 -9.19
CA GLU A 50 -1.31 11.86 -10.15
C GLU A 50 -2.71 11.80 -9.53
N VAL A 51 -2.96 10.82 -8.66
CA VAL A 51 -4.28 10.49 -8.10
C VAL A 51 -4.47 10.90 -6.64
N SER A 52 -3.45 11.49 -6.01
CA SER A 52 -3.52 11.96 -4.62
C SER A 52 -2.81 13.30 -4.43
N ASP A 53 -3.23 14.05 -3.41
CA ASP A 53 -2.62 15.32 -3.00
C ASP A 53 -2.50 15.36 -1.47
N GLY A 54 -1.63 16.22 -0.93
CA GLY A 54 -1.32 16.30 0.49
C GLY A 54 -0.37 15.21 0.99
N GLY A 55 -0.01 15.22 2.27
CA GLY A 55 0.88 14.23 2.90
C GLY A 55 2.38 14.40 2.59
N GLU A 56 3.22 13.51 3.10
CA GLU A 56 4.68 13.54 2.91
C GLU A 56 5.10 13.18 1.46
N ASP A 57 6.28 13.66 1.06
CA ASP A 57 6.86 13.37 -0.26
C ASP A 57 7.20 11.88 -0.40
N PHE A 58 7.11 11.38 -1.63
CA PHE A 58 7.50 10.02 -1.96
C PHE A 58 9.03 9.84 -2.01
N PRO A 59 9.54 8.60 -1.85
CA PRO A 59 10.98 8.36 -1.82
C PRO A 59 11.68 8.78 -3.12
N GLU A 60 12.75 9.56 -2.99
CA GLU A 60 13.49 10.09 -4.16
C GLU A 60 14.66 9.18 -4.54
N SER A 61 15.35 8.62 -3.54
CA SER A 61 16.56 7.82 -3.73
C SER A 61 16.28 6.34 -3.98
N ASP A 62 17.19 5.65 -4.69
CA ASP A 62 17.06 4.21 -4.92
C ASP A 62 17.09 3.39 -3.61
N GLU A 63 17.79 3.88 -2.59
CA GLU A 63 17.87 3.26 -1.27
C GLU A 63 16.53 3.33 -0.54
N GLU A 64 15.89 4.50 -0.53
CA GLU A 64 14.55 4.68 0.02
C GLU A 64 13.52 3.86 -0.77
N LYS A 65 13.58 3.86 -2.10
CA LYS A 65 12.66 3.07 -2.94
C LYS A 65 12.75 1.58 -2.62
N ASN A 66 13.95 1.06 -2.44
CA ASN A 66 14.16 -0.35 -2.06
C ASN A 66 13.57 -0.67 -0.68
N LEU A 67 13.66 0.26 0.28
CA LEU A 67 13.02 0.11 1.58
C LEU A 67 11.50 0.02 1.44
N TYR A 68 10.91 0.91 0.65
CA TYR A 68 9.47 0.89 0.36
C TYR A 68 9.03 -0.41 -0.34
N VAL A 69 9.88 -1.06 -1.16
CA VAL A 69 9.56 -2.37 -1.77
C VAL A 69 9.23 -3.36 -0.67
N MET A 70 10.10 -3.40 0.34
CA MET A 70 10.00 -4.37 1.43
C MET A 70 8.79 -4.06 2.31
N MET A 71 8.56 -2.79 2.62
CA MET A 71 7.46 -2.35 3.50
C MET A 71 6.07 -2.55 2.87
N LEU A 72 5.94 -2.41 1.55
CA LEU A 72 4.64 -2.42 0.86
C LEU A 72 4.32 -3.74 0.15
N LYS A 73 5.24 -4.70 0.16
CA LYS A 73 5.08 -6.02 -0.48
C LYS A 73 3.80 -6.77 -0.05
N HIS A 74 3.39 -6.58 1.20
CA HIS A 74 2.23 -7.26 1.80
C HIS A 74 0.98 -6.38 1.88
N LEU A 75 1.04 -5.17 1.30
CA LEU A 75 -0.08 -4.24 1.24
C LEU A 75 -1.21 -4.84 0.41
N THR A 76 -2.38 -4.90 1.01
CA THR A 76 -3.63 -5.32 0.38
C THR A 76 -4.74 -4.37 0.83
N TRP A 77 -5.74 -4.17 -0.02
CA TRP A 77 -6.88 -3.31 0.28
C TRP A 77 -8.17 -3.92 -0.27
N ASP A 78 -9.30 -3.60 0.37
CA ASP A 78 -10.63 -3.96 -0.09
C ASP A 78 -11.58 -2.76 0.04
N ILE A 79 -12.07 -2.26 -1.09
CA ILE A 79 -13.00 -1.13 -1.15
C ILE A 79 -14.40 -1.64 -0.80
N LYS A 80 -14.95 -1.13 0.31
CA LYS A 80 -16.22 -1.58 0.87
C LYS A 80 -17.42 -0.76 0.39
N ASN A 81 -17.25 0.55 0.29
CA ASN A 81 -18.33 1.48 -0.03
C ASN A 81 -17.81 2.76 -0.68
N GLU A 82 -18.69 3.42 -1.43
CA GLU A 82 -18.47 4.74 -2.02
C GLU A 82 -19.72 5.59 -1.85
N GLU A 83 -19.55 6.84 -1.42
CA GLU A 83 -20.60 7.85 -1.39
C GLU A 83 -20.12 9.11 -2.14
N ILE A 84 -20.97 9.64 -3.01
CA ILE A 84 -20.67 10.84 -3.81
C ILE A 84 -21.65 11.96 -3.43
N ASP A 85 -21.11 13.10 -3.02
CA ASP A 85 -21.85 14.34 -2.77
C ASP A 85 -21.28 15.49 -3.61
N GLY A 86 -21.86 15.66 -4.81
CA GLY A 86 -21.45 16.67 -5.77
C GLY A 86 -20.00 16.46 -6.23
N ASN A 87 -19.11 17.38 -5.85
CA ASN A 87 -17.69 17.33 -6.20
C ASN A 87 -16.83 16.67 -5.12
N ASN A 88 -17.45 16.08 -4.09
CA ASN A 88 -16.75 15.36 -3.03
C ASN A 88 -17.22 13.91 -3.03
N ALA A 89 -16.35 13.02 -2.57
CA ALA A 89 -16.71 11.63 -2.33
C ALA A 89 -16.01 11.10 -1.08
N THR A 90 -16.60 10.10 -0.47
CA THR A 90 -15.97 9.28 0.56
C THR A 90 -15.90 7.84 0.09
N VAL A 91 -14.75 7.19 0.30
CA VAL A 91 -14.55 5.78 -0.02
C VAL A 91 -14.09 5.06 1.23
N SER A 92 -14.89 4.07 1.67
CA SER A 92 -14.51 3.20 2.79
C SER A 92 -13.67 2.05 2.27
N VAL A 93 -12.47 1.87 2.83
CA VAL A 93 -11.51 0.86 2.43
C VAL A 93 -10.97 0.13 3.66
N GLU A 94 -10.87 -1.18 3.58
CA GLU A 94 -10.14 -1.99 4.56
C GLU A 94 -8.71 -2.18 4.03
N VAL A 95 -7.72 -1.64 4.73
CA VAL A 95 -6.30 -1.74 4.36
C VAL A 95 -5.64 -2.77 5.28
N LYS A 96 -4.80 -3.64 4.72
CA LYS A 96 -4.04 -4.62 5.47
C LYS A 96 -2.59 -4.65 5.02
N ASN A 97 -1.67 -4.54 5.98
CA ASN A 97 -0.24 -4.70 5.77
C ASN A 97 0.44 -5.25 7.04
N LYS A 98 1.75 -5.48 6.96
CA LYS A 98 2.61 -5.72 8.12
C LYS A 98 2.70 -4.48 9.01
N ILE A 99 2.84 -4.68 10.32
CA ILE A 99 3.13 -3.59 11.27
C ILE A 99 4.59 -3.18 11.09
N ILE A 100 4.85 -2.22 10.20
CA ILE A 100 6.21 -1.79 9.86
C ILE A 100 6.97 -1.21 11.07
N PRO A 101 6.34 -0.42 11.97
CA PRO A 101 6.99 0.01 13.21
C PRO A 101 7.53 -1.15 14.05
N GLN A 102 6.76 -2.23 14.22
CA GLN A 102 7.17 -3.43 14.96
C GLN A 102 8.40 -4.09 14.30
N ALA A 103 8.44 -4.13 12.97
CA ALA A 103 9.59 -4.66 12.24
C ALA A 103 10.86 -3.82 12.50
N PHE A 104 10.73 -2.49 12.46
CA PHE A 104 11.84 -1.57 12.73
C PHE A 104 12.34 -1.68 14.18
N GLU A 105 11.43 -1.74 15.15
CA GLU A 105 11.77 -1.96 16.56
C GLU A 105 12.53 -3.28 16.75
N ASN A 106 12.08 -4.35 16.11
CA ASN A 106 12.74 -5.66 16.17
C ASN A 106 14.13 -5.63 15.51
N ALA A 107 14.28 -4.99 14.36
CA ALA A 107 15.57 -4.84 13.69
C ALA A 107 16.55 -4.02 14.53
N LEU A 108 16.07 -2.95 15.17
CA LEU A 108 16.88 -2.13 16.07
C LEU A 108 17.30 -2.93 17.30
N ALA A 109 16.38 -3.71 17.89
CA ALA A 109 16.70 -4.58 19.02
C ALA A 109 17.77 -5.61 18.67
N ILE A 110 17.72 -6.23 17.48
CA ILE A 110 18.76 -7.14 16.99
C ILE A 110 20.11 -6.44 16.94
N ALA A 111 20.17 -5.28 16.30
CA ALA A 111 21.41 -4.52 16.12
C ALA A 111 22.02 -4.08 17.46
N LEU A 112 21.22 -3.54 18.36
CA LEU A 112 21.67 -3.07 19.68
C LEU A 112 22.09 -4.22 20.59
N ASN A 113 21.40 -5.36 20.55
CA ASN A 113 21.80 -6.54 21.29
C ASN A 113 23.15 -7.09 20.81
N GLU A 114 23.39 -7.09 19.49
CA GLU A 114 24.68 -7.50 18.94
C GLU A 114 25.80 -6.54 19.36
N LYS A 115 25.56 -5.23 19.32
CA LYS A 115 26.48 -4.22 19.86
C LYS A 115 26.81 -4.46 21.34
N ALA A 116 25.80 -4.71 22.16
CA ALA A 116 25.98 -4.96 23.59
C ALA A 116 26.77 -6.25 23.87
N ASN A 117 26.54 -7.31 23.09
CA ASN A 117 27.13 -8.63 23.33
C ASN A 117 28.53 -8.80 22.71
N LYS A 118 28.77 -8.22 21.53
CA LYS A 118 30.00 -8.42 20.75
C LYS A 118 30.85 -7.16 20.62
N GLY A 119 30.34 -6.00 21.04
CA GLY A 119 31.07 -4.74 20.98
C GLY A 119 31.38 -4.26 19.57
N ILE A 120 30.52 -4.59 18.59
CA ILE A 120 30.66 -4.12 17.20
C ILE A 120 30.62 -2.60 17.11
N SER A 121 31.20 -2.06 16.04
CA SER A 121 31.21 -0.63 15.76
C SER A 121 29.82 -0.07 15.45
N GLU A 122 29.70 1.26 15.45
CA GLU A 122 28.45 1.94 15.07
C GLU A 122 28.08 1.70 13.60
N GLU A 123 29.07 1.69 12.71
CA GLU A 123 28.89 1.36 11.30
C GLU A 123 28.34 -0.07 11.13
N GLU A 124 28.93 -1.05 11.81
CA GLU A 124 28.46 -2.43 11.79
C GLU A 124 27.06 -2.57 12.41
N THR A 125 26.74 -1.76 13.43
CA THR A 125 25.41 -1.73 14.05
C THR A 125 24.36 -1.24 13.06
N GLY A 126 24.64 -0.13 12.36
CA GLY A 126 23.75 0.41 11.33
C GLY A 126 23.56 -0.57 10.17
N LYS A 127 24.63 -1.23 9.74
CA LYS A 127 24.55 -2.28 8.71
C LYS A 127 23.67 -3.45 9.15
N LEU A 128 23.86 -3.95 10.36
CA LEU A 128 23.06 -5.05 10.90
C LEU A 128 21.58 -4.69 11.03
N PHE A 129 21.26 -3.45 11.39
CA PHE A 129 19.89 -2.95 11.41
C PHE A 129 19.25 -3.09 10.01
N ILE A 130 19.89 -2.54 8.97
CA ILE A 130 19.38 -2.60 7.60
C ILE A 130 19.28 -4.04 7.09
N GLU A 131 20.28 -4.89 7.36
CA GLU A 131 20.28 -6.31 6.99
C GLU A 131 19.19 -7.12 7.70
N SER A 132 18.70 -6.67 8.86
CA SER A 132 17.66 -7.35 9.64
C SER A 132 16.23 -6.96 9.21
N LEU A 133 16.06 -5.84 8.49
CA LEU A 133 14.74 -5.36 8.05
C LEU A 133 13.95 -6.38 7.22
N PRO A 134 14.52 -7.06 6.20
CA PRO A 134 13.75 -8.01 5.40
C PRO A 134 13.15 -9.14 6.24
N GLN A 135 13.91 -9.69 7.19
CA GLN A 135 13.44 -10.77 8.05
C GLN A 135 12.39 -10.28 9.05
N THR A 136 12.65 -9.15 9.71
CA THR A 136 11.75 -8.61 10.74
C THR A 136 10.42 -8.12 10.16
N ILE A 137 10.39 -7.62 8.92
CA ILE A 137 9.15 -7.31 8.19
C ILE A 137 8.34 -8.58 7.91
N GLU A 138 8.99 -9.66 7.46
CA GLU A 138 8.30 -10.93 7.22
C GLU A 138 7.74 -11.55 8.51
N GLU A 139 8.45 -11.40 9.63
CA GLU A 139 8.04 -11.88 10.95
C GLU A 139 7.01 -11.00 11.66
N ALA A 140 6.88 -9.72 11.27
CA ALA A 140 5.93 -8.80 11.87
C ALA A 140 4.47 -9.27 11.72
N ASP A 141 3.64 -8.88 12.68
CA ASP A 141 2.23 -9.18 12.64
C ASP A 141 1.54 -8.38 11.53
N PHE A 142 0.36 -8.86 11.12
CA PHE A 142 -0.50 -8.11 10.21
C PHE A 142 -1.42 -7.20 11.01
N LYS A 143 -1.68 -6.01 10.47
CA LYS A 143 -2.73 -5.12 10.91
C LYS A 143 -3.73 -4.90 9.79
N THR A 144 -5.00 -4.85 10.17
CA THR A 144 -6.10 -4.46 9.30
C THR A 144 -6.72 -3.19 9.88
N THR A 145 -6.88 -2.17 9.03
CA THR A 145 -7.38 -0.85 9.39
C THR A 145 -8.52 -0.48 8.45
N ASP A 146 -9.69 -0.19 9.00
CA ASP A 146 -10.78 0.42 8.24
C ASP A 146 -10.54 1.93 8.15
N LEU A 147 -10.49 2.45 6.92
CA LEU A 147 -10.20 3.84 6.60
C LEU A 147 -11.34 4.42 5.76
N THR A 148 -11.65 5.70 5.99
CA THR A 148 -12.53 6.46 5.10
C THR A 148 -11.72 7.54 4.40
N LEU A 149 -11.50 7.34 3.10
CA LEU A 149 -10.78 8.28 2.25
C LEU A 149 -11.71 9.37 1.78
N SER A 150 -11.28 10.62 1.90
CA SER A 150 -11.96 11.77 1.29
C SER A 150 -11.35 12.04 -0.08
N LEU A 151 -12.21 12.27 -1.08
CA LEU A 151 -11.80 12.61 -2.44
C LEU A 151 -12.50 13.86 -2.93
N LYS A 152 -11.81 14.60 -3.80
CA LYS A 152 -12.35 15.76 -4.49
C LYS A 152 -12.28 15.56 -6.00
N ASN A 153 -13.36 15.94 -6.68
CA ASN A 153 -13.41 15.94 -8.13
C ASN A 153 -12.73 17.21 -8.67
N GLU A 154 -11.71 17.03 -9.51
CA GLU A 154 -10.97 18.10 -10.18
C GLU A 154 -11.24 18.12 -11.69
N GLY A 155 -12.51 17.98 -12.08
CA GLY A 155 -12.96 18.01 -13.47
C GLY A 155 -13.22 16.60 -14.00
N ASP A 156 -12.17 15.94 -14.50
CA ASP A 156 -12.23 14.59 -15.06
C ASP A 156 -11.64 13.51 -14.15
N LYS A 157 -11.03 13.91 -13.04
CA LYS A 157 -10.35 13.02 -12.10
C LYS A 157 -10.82 13.22 -10.66
N TRP A 158 -10.77 12.14 -9.89
CA TRP A 158 -10.91 12.16 -8.45
C TRP A 158 -9.53 12.14 -7.82
N ILE A 159 -9.28 13.07 -6.91
CA ILE A 159 -8.03 13.21 -6.18
C ILE A 159 -8.27 12.85 -4.72
N ILE A 160 -7.46 11.93 -4.20
CA ILE A 160 -7.48 11.51 -2.80
C ILE A 160 -6.79 12.56 -1.95
N ASP A 161 -7.43 12.93 -0.83
CA ASP A 161 -6.79 13.67 0.26
C ASP A 161 -5.91 12.71 1.07
N ARG A 162 -4.60 12.70 0.78
CA ARG A 162 -3.61 11.82 1.39
C ARG A 162 -3.16 12.39 2.73
N THR A 163 -3.96 12.17 3.75
CA THR A 163 -3.62 12.54 5.12
C THR A 163 -2.60 11.59 5.74
N ASP A 164 -1.98 11.98 6.85
CA ASP A 164 -1.05 11.12 7.59
C ASP A 164 -1.71 9.81 8.04
N GLU A 165 -3.02 9.83 8.35
CA GLU A 165 -3.79 8.64 8.69
C GLU A 165 -3.79 7.60 7.55
N VAL A 166 -3.86 8.07 6.29
CA VAL A 166 -3.76 7.20 5.11
C VAL A 166 -2.40 6.52 5.08
N MET A 167 -1.33 7.28 5.28
CA MET A 167 0.05 6.76 5.25
C MET A 167 0.30 5.81 6.43
N MET A 168 -0.19 6.15 7.62
CA MET A 168 -0.12 5.28 8.80
C MET A 168 -0.83 3.95 8.56
N ALA A 169 -2.02 3.95 7.97
CA ALA A 169 -2.74 2.72 7.63
C ALA A 169 -1.96 1.86 6.63
N ILE A 170 -1.34 2.47 5.61
CA ILE A 170 -0.50 1.77 4.62
C ILE A 170 0.68 1.06 5.28
N PHE A 171 1.33 1.67 6.28
CA PHE A 171 2.46 1.09 7.00
C PHE A 171 2.06 0.24 8.22
N GLY A 172 0.76 -0.03 8.41
CA GLY A 172 0.27 -0.79 9.54
C GLY A 172 0.54 -0.13 10.89
N ASN A 173 0.65 1.20 10.92
CA ASN A 173 0.83 1.99 12.14
C ASN A 173 -0.52 2.34 12.79
N ASP A 174 -0.51 2.70 14.08
CA ASP A 174 -1.62 3.39 14.74
C ASP A 174 -1.40 4.91 14.62
N PRO A 175 -2.46 5.71 14.42
CA PRO A 175 -2.34 7.17 14.48
C PRO A 175 -1.88 7.70 15.85
N GLU A 176 -1.94 6.87 16.89
CA GLU A 176 -1.45 7.19 18.24
C GLU A 176 -0.07 6.56 18.56
N GLY A 177 0.57 5.88 17.59
CA GLY A 177 1.57 4.84 17.84
C GLY A 177 3.04 5.26 17.94
N LEU A 178 3.44 6.42 17.43
CA LEU A 178 4.82 6.89 17.58
C LEU A 178 4.84 8.40 17.83
N PRO A 179 5.50 8.89 18.91
CA PRO A 179 5.87 10.30 18.97
C PRO A 179 6.87 10.54 17.84
N MET A 180 6.43 11.25 16.79
CA MET A 180 7.34 11.88 15.86
C MET A 180 8.26 12.78 16.70
N PRO A 181 9.60 12.69 16.55
CA PRO A 181 10.46 13.72 17.12
C PRO A 181 9.97 15.05 16.53
N GLU A 182 9.48 15.94 17.39
CA GLU A 182 9.12 17.29 16.97
C GLU A 182 10.37 17.86 16.29
N ASP A 183 10.21 18.31 15.04
CA ASP A 183 11.26 19.04 14.34
C ASP A 183 11.66 20.21 15.24
N GLU A 184 12.90 20.18 15.75
CA GLU A 184 13.46 21.29 16.53
C GLU A 184 13.61 22.49 15.58
N GLU A 185 12.69 23.47 15.70
CA GLU A 185 12.77 24.79 15.07
C GLU A 185 14.06 25.56 15.41
#